data_AF-A0A094CLJ0-F1
#
_entry.id   AF-A0A094CLJ0-F1
#
_cell.length_a   1.000
_cell.length_b   1.000
_cell.length_c   1.000
_cell.angle_alpha   90.00
_cell.angle_beta   90.00
_cell.angle_gamma   90.00
#
_symmetry.space_group_name_H-M   'P 1'
#
loop_
_entity.id
_entity.type
_entity.pdbx_description
1 polymer ?
#
loop_
_entity_poly.entity_id
_entity_poly.type
_entity_poly.pdbx_seq_one_letter_code
_entity_poly.pdbx_strand_id
1 'polypeptide(L)'
;MPAAPTPEKRAAMEQKLGELIQAIENHELWTPPTPNQTLYHVWDFLNRSKYMLSEFDNIEAGRPLTHPNQFRPAPGTGAAAAKRIYDDVVGRNMMAQMMVTDTTGKTAMLTGGSGAVDFGSDAKEKVRALNSV
;
A
#
# COMPACT_ATOMS: atom_id res chain seq x y z
N MET A 1 -5.07 23.22 9.07
CA MET A 1 -4.67 21.87 8.61
C MET A 1 -5.63 20.86 9.23
N PRO A 2 -6.09 19.83 8.50
CA PRO A 2 -6.94 18.80 9.09
C PRO A 2 -6.20 18.04 10.19
N ALA A 3 -6.94 17.51 11.16
CA ALA A 3 -6.41 16.78 12.31
C ALA A 3 -5.67 15.50 11.90
N ALA A 4 -4.82 15.00 12.79
CA ALA A 4 -4.20 13.68 12.65
C ALA A 4 -5.29 12.58 12.60
N PRO A 5 -5.04 11.47 11.88
CA PRO A 5 -5.99 10.35 11.82
C PRO A 5 -6.16 9.72 13.21
N THR A 6 -7.39 9.33 13.56
CA THR A 6 -7.63 8.61 14.81
C THR A 6 -7.02 7.20 14.76
N PRO A 7 -6.70 6.58 15.91
CA PRO A 7 -6.24 5.20 15.96
C PRO A 7 -7.19 4.22 15.25
N GLU A 8 -8.51 4.42 15.39
CA GLU A 8 -9.53 3.58 14.74
C GLU A 8 -9.45 3.71 13.21
N LYS A 9 -9.25 4.93 12.70
CA LYS A 9 -9.10 5.17 11.27
C LYS A 9 -7.83 4.51 10.72
N ARG A 10 -6.72 4.59 11.47
CA ARG A 10 -5.46 3.91 11.09
C ARG A 10 -5.61 2.39 11.11
N ALA A 11 -6.24 1.83 12.14
CA ALA A 11 -6.49 0.39 12.23
C ALA A 11 -7.38 -0.12 11.08
N ALA A 12 -8.44 0.61 10.73
CA ALA A 12 -9.29 0.26 9.60
C ALA A 12 -8.51 0.26 8.27
N MET A 13 -7.63 1.25 8.06
CA MET A 13 -6.78 1.33 6.87
C MET A 13 -5.77 0.17 6.83
N GLU A 14 -5.13 -0.15 7.95
CA GLU A 14 -4.21 -1.28 8.05
C GLU A 14 -4.90 -2.61 7.74
N GLN A 15 -6.11 -2.81 8.29
CA GLN A 15 -6.92 -4.00 8.01
C GLN A 15 -7.21 -4.11 6.50
N LYS A 16 -7.67 -3.03 5.87
CA LYS A 16 -8.01 -3.04 4.44
C LYS A 16 -6.80 -3.21 3.52
N LEU A 17 -5.64 -2.68 3.90
CA LEU A 17 -4.37 -2.98 3.24
C LEU A 17 -4.06 -4.48 3.33
N GLY A 18 -4.22 -5.08 4.52
CA GLY A 18 -4.04 -6.51 4.73
C GLY A 18 -4.98 -7.37 3.86
N GLU A 19 -6.27 -7.03 3.81
CA GLU A 19 -7.25 -7.73 2.98
C GLU A 19 -6.88 -7.67 1.48
N LEU A 20 -6.41 -6.52 0.99
CA LEU A 20 -5.97 -6.37 -0.41
C LEU A 20 -4.70 -7.16 -0.71
N ILE A 21 -3.73 -7.15 0.21
CA ILE A 21 -2.49 -7.96 0.08
C ILE A 21 -2.86 -9.45 -0.03
N GLN A 22 -3.76 -9.92 0.84
CA GLN A 22 -4.21 -11.31 0.83
C GLN A 22 -4.96 -11.67 -0.46
N ALA A 23 -5.76 -10.75 -1.01
CA ALA A 23 -6.44 -10.97 -2.29
C ALA A 23 -5.43 -11.17 -3.45
N ILE A 24 -4.30 -10.46 -3.44
CA ILE A 24 -3.23 -10.66 -4.43
C ILE A 24 -2.51 -11.99 -4.21
N GLU A 25 -2.25 -12.38 -2.96
CA GLU A 25 -1.61 -13.66 -2.62
C GLU A 25 -2.49 -14.88 -2.98
N ASN A 26 -3.81 -14.71 -3.00
CA ASN A 26 -4.77 -15.73 -3.43
C ASN A 26 -5.01 -15.74 -4.96
N HIS A 27 -4.37 -14.86 -5.72
CA HIS A 27 -4.56 -14.76 -7.16
C HIS A 27 -3.99 -16.01 -7.88
N GLU A 28 -4.61 -16.47 -8.96
CA GLU A 28 -4.19 -17.69 -9.67
C GLU A 28 -2.76 -17.61 -10.25
N LEU A 29 -2.34 -16.41 -10.66
CA LEU A 29 -0.98 -16.12 -11.15
C LEU A 29 0.03 -15.87 -10.02
N TRP A 30 -0.40 -15.93 -8.76
CA TRP A 30 0.49 -15.88 -7.60
C TRP A 30 1.02 -17.28 -7.31
N THR A 31 2.09 -17.67 -8.00
CA THR A 31 2.72 -18.99 -7.88
C THR A 31 4.14 -18.89 -7.29
N PRO A 32 4.30 -18.91 -5.96
CA PRO A 32 5.61 -18.95 -5.33
C PRO A 32 6.46 -20.16 -5.81
N PRO A 33 7.80 -20.06 -5.84
CA PRO A 33 8.61 -18.93 -5.37
C PRO A 33 8.73 -17.76 -6.37
N THR A 34 8.23 -17.92 -7.60
CA THR A 34 8.35 -16.93 -8.67
C THR A 34 6.96 -16.48 -9.13
N PRO A 35 6.25 -15.67 -8.33
CA PRO A 35 4.93 -15.16 -8.71
C PRO A 35 5.03 -14.27 -9.96
N ASN A 36 3.88 -14.02 -10.59
CA ASN A 36 3.81 -13.03 -11.67
C ASN A 36 4.43 -11.69 -11.24
N GLN A 37 5.32 -11.15 -12.09
CA GLN A 37 6.11 -9.97 -11.78
C GLN A 37 5.26 -8.74 -11.45
N THR A 38 4.20 -8.47 -12.22
CA THR A 38 3.30 -7.34 -11.98
C THR A 38 2.59 -7.48 -10.65
N LEU A 39 2.08 -8.68 -10.33
CA LEU A 39 1.46 -8.95 -9.03
C LEU A 39 2.44 -8.75 -7.88
N TYR A 40 3.67 -9.26 -8.02
CA TYR A 40 4.72 -9.10 -7.01
C TYR A 40 5.03 -7.64 -6.72
N HIS A 41 5.19 -6.81 -7.74
CA HIS A 41 5.50 -5.40 -7.54
C HIS A 41 4.35 -4.63 -6.89
N VAL A 42 3.09 -4.92 -7.24
CA VAL A 42 1.94 -4.31 -6.57
C VAL A 42 1.81 -4.81 -5.13
N TRP A 43 2.07 -6.10 -4.89
CA TRP A 43 2.12 -6.68 -3.54
C TRP A 43 3.21 -6.02 -2.66
N ASP A 44 4.43 -5.85 -3.17
CA ASP A 44 5.53 -5.19 -2.44
C ASP A 44 5.18 -3.71 -2.17
N PHE A 45 4.59 -3.02 -3.15
CA PHE A 45 4.12 -1.65 -2.98
C PHE A 45 3.09 -1.51 -1.84
N LEU A 46 2.14 -2.46 -1.75
CA LEU A 46 1.13 -2.48 -0.69
C LEU A 46 1.74 -2.83 0.68
N ASN A 47 2.65 -3.80 0.74
CA ASN A 47 3.36 -4.15 1.97
C ASN A 47 4.18 -2.97 2.50
N ARG A 48 4.87 -2.23 1.63
CA ARG A 48 5.57 -1.00 2.03
C ARG A 48 4.61 0.08 2.53
N SER A 49 3.43 0.21 1.93
CA SER A 49 2.41 1.16 2.37
C SER A 49 1.86 0.80 3.75
N LYS A 50 1.62 -0.50 4.01
CA LYS A 50 1.25 -1.02 5.33
C LYS A 50 2.36 -0.81 6.37
N TYR A 51 3.61 -1.07 6.01
CA TYR A 51 4.77 -0.79 6.85
C TYR A 51 4.84 0.70 7.23
N MET A 52 4.73 1.60 6.25
CA MET A 52 4.74 3.05 6.51
C MET A 52 3.66 3.47 7.51
N LEU A 53 2.44 2.92 7.38
CA LEU A 53 1.35 3.17 8.32
C LEU A 53 1.66 2.65 9.73
N SER A 54 2.27 1.47 9.86
CA SER A 54 2.62 0.86 11.15
C SER A 54 3.64 1.69 11.95
N GLU A 55 4.44 2.52 11.27
CA GLU A 55 5.44 3.37 11.90
C GLU A 55 4.90 4.73 12.36
N PHE A 56 3.60 5.01 12.15
CA PHE A 56 2.99 6.30 12.48
C PHE A 56 3.29 6.75 13.91
N ASP A 57 3.04 5.88 14.90
CA ASP A 57 3.21 6.23 16.31
C ASP A 57 4.69 6.40 16.68
N ASN A 58 5.59 5.67 16.02
CA ASN A 58 7.03 5.82 16.21
C ASN A 58 7.50 7.17 15.66
N ILE A 59 7.04 7.55 14.47
CA ILE A 59 7.34 8.85 13.86
C ILE A 59 6.78 9.98 14.73
N GLU A 60 5.53 9.86 15.18
CA GLU A 60 4.88 10.87 16.02
C GLU A 60 5.66 11.10 17.33
N ALA A 61 6.06 10.02 17.99
CA ALA A 61 6.80 10.08 19.25
C ALA A 61 8.32 10.27 19.08
N GLY A 62 8.83 10.31 17.84
CA GLY A 62 10.27 10.37 17.56
C GLY A 62 11.06 9.13 18.00
N ARG A 63 10.41 7.97 18.05
CA ARG A 63 11.05 6.67 18.33
C ARG A 63 11.75 6.10 17.10
N PRO A 64 12.75 5.20 17.28
CA PRO A 64 13.39 4.51 16.17
C PRO A 64 12.40 3.73 15.30
N LEU A 65 12.64 3.72 13.99
CA LEU A 65 11.87 2.94 13.02
C LEU A 65 12.48 1.54 12.85
N THR A 66 11.67 0.56 12.52
CA THR A 66 12.11 -0.84 12.32
C THR A 66 12.99 -0.99 11.07
N HIS A 67 12.59 -0.35 9.97
CA HIS A 67 13.26 -0.38 8.66
C HIS A 67 13.38 1.04 8.07
N PRO A 68 14.23 1.91 8.66
CA PRO A 68 14.32 3.32 8.26
C PRO A 68 14.77 3.50 6.79
N ASN A 69 15.47 2.52 6.22
CA ASN A 69 15.91 2.52 4.83
C ASN A 69 14.78 2.41 3.80
N GLN A 70 13.58 2.00 4.22
CA GLN A 70 12.38 1.96 3.36
C GLN A 70 11.71 3.34 3.21
N PHE A 71 12.11 4.33 4.02
CA PHE A 71 11.69 5.73 3.83
C PHE A 71 12.75 6.51 3.06
N ARG A 72 12.38 7.05 1.89
CA ARG A 72 13.26 7.93 1.10
C ARG A 72 12.45 9.10 0.52
N PRO A 73 12.65 10.35 1.01
CA PRO A 73 13.53 10.75 2.13
C PRO A 73 13.07 10.21 3.50
N ALA A 74 13.89 10.38 4.54
CA ALA A 74 13.50 10.05 5.91
C ALA A 74 12.26 10.87 6.34
N PRO A 75 11.33 10.29 7.13
CA PRO A 75 10.02 10.91 7.39
C PRO A 75 10.08 12.16 8.27
N GLY A 76 11.15 12.32 9.06
CA GLY A 76 11.23 13.28 10.16
C GLY A 76 10.58 12.72 11.44
N THR A 77 10.29 13.59 12.41
CA THR A 77 9.66 13.21 13.69
C THR A 77 8.57 14.22 14.07
N GLY A 78 7.67 13.81 14.97
CA GLY A 78 6.56 14.62 15.48
C GLY A 78 5.26 14.45 14.70
N ALA A 79 4.17 14.99 15.26
CA ALA A 79 2.81 14.85 14.70
C ALA A 79 2.69 15.30 13.24
N ALA A 80 3.40 16.36 12.84
CA ALA A 80 3.40 16.83 11.46
C ALA A 80 4.09 15.88 10.48
N ALA A 81 5.11 15.14 10.94
CA ALA A 81 5.79 14.12 10.14
C ALA A 81 4.91 12.86 10.03
N ALA A 82 4.33 12.41 11.15
CA ALA A 82 3.44 11.26 11.18
C ALA A 82 2.22 11.48 10.27
N LYS A 83 1.61 12.67 10.33
CA LYS A 83 0.50 13.03 9.44
C LYS A 83 0.91 12.99 7.96
N ARG A 84 2.09 13.50 7.60
CA ARG A 84 2.58 13.43 6.21
C ARG A 84 2.70 12.00 5.72
N ILE A 85 3.21 11.09 6.56
CA ILE A 85 3.27 9.66 6.21
C ILE A 85 1.89 9.04 6.05
N TYR A 86 0.92 9.42 6.89
CA TYR A 86 -0.46 8.97 6.69
C TYR A 86 -1.04 9.47 5.36
N ASP A 87 -0.85 10.76 5.04
CA ASP A 87 -1.33 11.34 3.77
C ASP A 87 -0.63 10.66 2.55
N ASP A 88 0.64 10.30 2.68
CA ASP A 88 1.37 9.52 1.67
C ASP A 88 0.76 8.13 1.47
N VAL A 89 0.37 7.44 2.56
CA VAL A 89 -0.31 6.14 2.48
C VAL A 89 -1.67 6.28 1.80
N VAL A 90 -2.44 7.34 2.08
CA VAL A 90 -3.70 7.64 1.37
C VAL A 90 -3.44 7.81 -0.13
N GLY A 91 -2.44 8.60 -0.52
CA GLY A 91 -2.07 8.78 -1.92
C GLY A 91 -1.63 7.46 -2.58
N ARG A 92 -0.90 6.62 -1.85
CA ARG A 92 -0.50 5.27 -2.31
C ARG A 92 -1.71 4.37 -2.50
N ASN A 93 -2.75 4.44 -1.66
CA ASN A 93 -3.97 3.65 -1.83
C ASN A 93 -4.74 4.04 -3.11
N MET A 94 -4.77 5.33 -3.45
CA MET A 94 -5.31 5.79 -4.74
C MET A 94 -4.48 5.26 -5.91
N MET A 95 -3.15 5.27 -5.78
CA MET A 95 -2.25 4.69 -6.78
C MET A 95 -2.45 3.18 -6.93
N ALA A 96 -2.62 2.46 -5.83
CA ALA A 96 -2.94 1.03 -5.84
C ALA A 96 -4.23 0.74 -6.60
N GLN A 97 -5.27 1.58 -6.43
CA GLN A 97 -6.50 1.42 -7.20
C GLN A 97 -6.25 1.58 -8.70
N MET A 98 -5.49 2.59 -9.12
CA MET A 98 -5.12 2.77 -10.53
C MET A 98 -4.35 1.56 -11.06
N MET A 99 -3.44 0.99 -10.27
CA MET A 99 -2.65 -0.17 -10.69
C MET A 99 -3.50 -1.45 -10.83
N VAL A 100 -4.33 -1.75 -9.83
CA VAL A 100 -5.16 -2.96 -9.75
C VAL A 100 -6.31 -2.93 -10.78
N THR A 101 -6.77 -1.73 -11.16
CA THR A 101 -7.86 -1.57 -12.14
C THR A 101 -7.36 -1.24 -13.54
N ASP A 102 -6.04 -1.21 -13.76
CA ASP A 102 -5.46 -0.93 -15.08
C ASP A 102 -5.80 -2.04 -16.08
N THR A 103 -6.49 -1.67 -17.15
CA THR A 103 -6.75 -2.54 -18.30
C THR A 103 -5.85 -2.24 -19.50
N THR A 104 -5.02 -1.20 -19.41
CA THR A 104 -4.19 -0.72 -20.53
C THR A 104 -2.83 -1.39 -20.60
N GLY A 105 -2.41 -2.08 -19.54
CA GLY A 105 -1.09 -2.73 -19.44
C GLY A 105 0.03 -1.78 -19.00
N LYS A 106 -0.27 -0.52 -18.69
CA LYS A 106 0.70 0.45 -18.14
C LYS A 106 1.30 -0.04 -16.83
N THR A 107 0.50 -0.67 -15.95
CA THR A 107 0.99 -1.23 -14.69
C THR A 107 2.03 -2.32 -14.95
N ALA A 108 1.76 -3.20 -15.91
CA ALA A 108 2.72 -4.24 -16.29
C ALA A 108 4.01 -3.63 -16.87
N MET A 109 3.91 -2.63 -17.75
CA MET A 109 5.09 -1.95 -18.29
C MET A 109 5.96 -1.30 -17.20
N LEU A 110 5.34 -0.62 -16.23
CA LEU A 110 6.04 0.01 -15.11
C LEU A 110 6.74 -1.00 -14.19
N THR A 111 6.24 -2.23 -14.16
CA THR A 111 6.74 -3.32 -13.30
C THR A 111 7.64 -4.29 -14.07
N GLY A 112 7.98 -3.99 -15.33
CA GLY A 112 8.84 -4.82 -16.18
C GLY A 112 8.16 -6.05 -16.77
N GLY A 113 6.85 -6.18 -16.60
CA GLY A 113 6.02 -7.20 -17.22
C GLY A 113 5.58 -6.86 -18.64
N SER A 114 4.86 -7.80 -19.27
CA SER A 114 4.25 -7.62 -20.59
C SER A 114 2.76 -7.97 -20.56
N GLY A 115 1.94 -7.18 -21.26
CA GLY A 115 0.49 -7.36 -21.30
C GLY A 115 -0.24 -6.91 -20.03
N ALA A 116 -1.54 -6.60 -20.15
CA ALA A 116 -2.35 -6.28 -18.99
C ALA A 116 -2.50 -7.51 -18.08
N VAL A 117 -2.35 -7.31 -16.77
CA VAL A 117 -2.64 -8.32 -15.76
C VAL A 117 -3.98 -8.00 -15.16
N ASP A 118 -4.95 -8.91 -15.28
CA ASP A 118 -6.17 -8.81 -14.50
C ASP A 118 -5.88 -9.27 -13.07
N PHE A 119 -6.12 -8.41 -12.09
CA PHE A 119 -5.97 -8.70 -10.66
C PHE A 119 -7.19 -9.45 -10.07
N GLY A 120 -8.22 -9.70 -10.87
CA GLY A 120 -9.45 -10.35 -10.44
C GLY A 120 -10.44 -9.40 -9.74
N SER A 121 -11.68 -9.85 -9.58
CA SER A 121 -12.75 -9.07 -8.96
C SER A 121 -12.50 -8.80 -7.47
N ASP A 122 -11.96 -9.79 -6.74
CA ASP A 122 -11.71 -9.66 -5.30
C ASP A 122 -10.73 -8.52 -4.99
N ALA A 123 -9.55 -8.48 -5.63
CA ALA A 123 -8.60 -7.38 -5.44
C ALA A 123 -9.19 -6.01 -5.84
N LYS A 124 -9.99 -5.96 -6.92
CA LYS A 124 -10.69 -4.73 -7.35
C LYS A 124 -11.74 -4.27 -6.33
N GLU A 125 -12.41 -5.18 -5.64
CA GLU A 125 -13.34 -4.85 -4.56
C GLU A 125 -12.59 -4.39 -3.30
N LYS A 126 -11.53 -5.11 -2.89
CA LYS A 126 -10.71 -4.74 -1.72
C LYS A 126 -10.06 -3.37 -1.86
N VAL A 127 -9.58 -3.01 -3.06
CA VAL A 127 -8.96 -1.70 -3.27
C VAL A 127 -9.98 -0.54 -3.23
N ARG A 128 -11.23 -0.77 -3.66
CA ARG A 128 -12.31 0.22 -3.50
C ARG A 128 -12.69 0.38 -2.02
N ALA A 129 -12.78 -0.73 -1.29
CA ALA A 129 -13.05 -0.72 0.15
C ALA A 129 -11.94 0.01 0.93
N LEU A 130 -10.67 -0.17 0.54
CA LEU A 130 -9.53 0.54 1.11
C LEU A 130 -9.64 2.07 0.94
N ASN A 131 -10.05 2.54 -0.24
CA ASN A 131 -10.22 3.98 -0.50
C ASN A 131 -11.51 4.57 0.07
N SER A 132 -12.32 3.77 0.77
CA SER A 132 -13.54 4.21 1.45
C SER A 132 -13.35 4.42 2.96
N VAL A 133 -12.12 4.28 3.47
CA VAL A 133 -11.72 4.51 4.87
C VAL A 133 -11.47 6.00 5.15
#